data_AF-A0A0F9P2E8-F1
#
_entry.id   AF-A0A0F9P2E8-F1
#
_cell.length_a   1.000
_cell.length_b   1.000
_cell.length_c   1.000
_cell.angle_alpha   90.00
_cell.angle_beta   90.00
_cell.angle_gamma   90.00
#
_symmetry.space_group_name_H-M   'P 1'
#
loop_
_entity.id
_entity.type
_entity.pdbx_description
1 polymer ?
#
loop_
_entity_poly.entity_id
_entity_poly.type
_entity_poly.pdbx_seq_one_letter_code
_entity_poly.pdbx_strand_id
1 'polypeptide(L)'
;MKTYEQNLKDSVTAIQGDLEKDRNKRKSEKNRNKEKIAYNKLPGAVPKKEFWCDHCSIDFVAPSYKTWSIIHEVGAWHSFCPLCEGIVYRHITDKIIDPYYNKSEKLRVMRGEAYKDLMQPGEYGYQTMYGEPFEHYYKRFQESHELLHDKYASMGLIGKTMAQKNEEDDIKEMLDE
;
A
#
# COMPACT_ATOMS: atom_id res chain seq x y z
N MET A 1 21.31 38.32 -36.15
CA MET A 1 22.08 39.06 -35.13
C MET A 1 21.12 39.55 -34.08
N LYS A 2 21.32 39.20 -32.80
CA LYS A 2 20.52 39.76 -31.71
C LYS A 2 20.89 41.23 -31.51
N THR A 3 19.91 42.08 -31.24
CA THR A 3 20.16 43.49 -30.92
C THR A 3 20.77 43.59 -29.51
N TYR A 4 21.50 44.67 -29.25
CA TYR A 4 22.09 44.93 -27.93
C TYR A 4 21.03 44.86 -26.80
N GLU A 5 19.84 45.41 -27.05
CA GLU A 5 18.71 45.36 -26.12
C GLU A 5 18.22 43.93 -25.84
N GLN A 6 18.20 43.06 -26.85
CA GLN A 6 17.84 41.65 -26.67
C GLN A 6 18.88 40.93 -25.79
N ASN A 7 20.17 41.16 -26.03
CA ASN A 7 21.23 40.60 -25.19
C ASN A 7 21.13 41.09 -23.74
N LEU A 8 20.75 42.36 -23.54
CA LEU A 8 20.57 42.95 -22.21
C LEU A 8 19.36 42.34 -21.49
N LYS A 9 18.24 42.17 -22.18
CA LYS A 9 17.04 41.49 -21.65
C LYS A 9 17.34 40.04 -21.29
N ASP A 10 18.02 39.30 -22.16
CA ASP A 10 18.43 37.91 -21.93
C ASP A 10 19.37 37.80 -20.72
N SER A 11 20.29 38.75 -20.54
CA SER A 11 21.16 38.78 -19.37
C SER A 11 20.40 39.08 -18.08
N VAL A 12 19.43 39.99 -18.11
CA VAL A 12 18.60 40.32 -16.92
C VAL A 12 17.72 39.13 -16.53
N THR A 13 17.09 38.45 -17.49
CA THR A 13 16.26 37.28 -17.21
C THR A 13 17.09 36.11 -16.68
N ALA A 14 18.30 35.89 -17.18
CA ALA A 14 19.22 34.89 -16.65
C ALA A 14 19.59 35.18 -15.18
N ILE A 15 19.98 36.42 -14.86
CA ILE A 15 20.30 36.84 -13.50
C ILE A 15 19.09 36.69 -12.57
N GLN A 16 17.90 37.07 -13.03
CA GLN A 16 16.65 36.89 -12.26
C GLN A 16 16.38 35.40 -11.99
N GLY A 17 16.57 34.53 -12.99
CA GLY A 17 16.40 33.08 -12.84
C GLY A 17 17.38 32.48 -11.84
N ASP A 18 18.64 32.91 -11.85
CA ASP A 18 19.65 32.43 -10.89
C ASP A 18 19.37 32.93 -9.46
N LEU A 19 18.97 34.19 -9.31
CA LEU A 19 18.53 34.72 -8.01
C LEU A 19 17.32 33.96 -7.46
N GLU A 20 16.37 33.56 -8.30
CA GLU A 20 15.20 32.80 -7.90
C GLU A 20 15.56 31.37 -7.48
N LYS A 21 16.46 30.70 -8.21
CA LYS A 21 17.03 29.40 -7.80
C LYS A 21 17.72 29.49 -6.44
N ASP A 22 18.54 30.51 -6.22
CA ASP A 22 19.26 30.74 -4.96
C ASP A 22 18.29 31.02 -3.80
N ARG A 23 17.25 31.82 -4.05
CA ARG A 23 16.19 32.09 -3.08
C ARG A 23 15.45 30.81 -2.70
N ASN A 24 15.11 29.97 -3.66
CA ASN A 24 14.43 28.69 -3.44
C ASN A 24 15.31 27.72 -2.66
N LYS A 25 16.61 27.64 -3.00
CA LYS A 25 17.60 26.85 -2.26
C LYS A 25 17.68 27.28 -0.80
N ARG A 26 17.89 28.57 -0.53
CA ARG A 26 17.94 29.12 0.86
C ARG A 26 16.64 28.88 1.63
N LYS A 27 15.49 28.95 0.96
CA LYS A 27 14.18 28.67 1.59
C LYS A 27 14.07 27.19 1.99
N SER A 28 14.52 26.28 1.11
CA SER A 28 14.53 24.85 1.40
C SER A 28 15.46 24.48 2.56
N GLU A 29 16.67 25.08 2.63
CA GLU A 29 17.62 24.89 3.71
C GLU A 29 17.09 25.40 5.06
N LYS A 30 16.46 26.58 5.06
CA LYS A 30 15.81 27.13 6.26
C LYS A 30 14.69 26.22 6.79
N ASN A 31 13.89 25.63 5.90
CA ASN A 31 12.83 24.71 6.30
C ASN A 31 13.40 23.44 6.92
N ARG A 32 14.41 22.83 6.29
CA ARG A 32 15.11 21.64 6.81
C ARG A 32 15.72 21.89 8.19
N ASN A 33 16.29 23.07 8.42
CA ASN A 33 16.82 23.46 9.73
C ASN A 33 15.72 23.63 10.79
N LYS A 34 14.56 24.21 10.43
CA LYS A 34 13.42 24.32 11.37
C LYS A 34 12.93 22.96 11.84
N GLU A 35 12.87 21.97 10.94
CA GLU A 35 12.46 20.61 11.28
C GLU A 35 13.49 19.90 12.17
N LYS A 36 14.78 20.06 11.88
CA LYS A 36 15.86 19.54 12.74
C LYS A 36 15.83 20.16 14.15
N ILE A 37 15.54 21.46 14.25
CA ILE A 37 15.36 22.15 15.54
C ILE A 37 14.11 21.63 16.27
N ALA A 38 12.99 21.43 15.58
CA ALA A 38 11.78 20.87 16.16
C ALA A 38 12.03 19.47 16.72
N TYR A 39 12.78 18.64 16.00
CA TYR A 39 13.21 17.32 16.45
C TYR A 39 14.06 17.36 17.72
N ASN A 40 15.06 18.24 17.76
CA ASN A 40 15.93 18.38 18.93
C ASN A 40 15.21 18.94 20.17
N LYS A 41 14.04 19.57 19.99
CA LYS A 41 13.21 20.11 21.08
C LYS A 41 12.21 19.12 21.65
N LEU A 42 12.13 17.89 21.13
CA LEU A 42 11.17 16.91 21.63
C LEU A 42 11.53 16.50 23.07
N PRO A 43 10.56 16.45 23.99
CA PRO A 43 10.78 16.08 25.39
C PRO A 43 11.36 14.65 25.48
N GLY A 44 12.18 14.38 26.50
CA GLY A 44 13.07 13.22 26.61
C GLY A 44 12.48 11.81 26.51
N ALA A 45 11.16 11.66 26.40
CA ALA A 45 10.47 10.40 26.11
C ALA A 45 9.92 10.40 24.67
N VAL A 46 10.81 10.57 23.68
CA VAL A 46 10.42 10.53 22.27
C VAL A 46 10.12 9.09 21.88
N PRO A 47 8.91 8.75 21.38
CA PRO A 47 8.60 7.40 20.97
C PRO A 47 9.52 6.99 19.81
N LYS A 48 10.21 5.86 19.99
CA LYS A 48 10.98 5.24 18.92
C LYS A 48 10.03 4.51 17.97
N LYS A 49 10.21 4.71 16.67
CA LYS A 49 9.46 4.04 15.61
C LYS A 49 10.44 3.48 14.57
N GLU A 50 10.00 2.44 13.88
CA GLU A 50 10.72 1.88 12.75
C GLU A 50 10.41 2.68 11.48
N PHE A 51 11.44 2.92 10.68
CA PHE A 51 11.40 3.68 9.44
C PHE A 51 12.20 2.97 8.35
N TRP A 52 11.89 3.32 7.10
CA TRP A 52 12.65 2.96 5.90
C TRP A 52 13.21 4.22 5.25
N CYS A 53 14.47 4.18 4.81
CA CYS A 53 15.07 5.27 4.02
C CYS A 53 15.17 4.87 2.55
N ASP A 54 14.50 5.59 1.66
CA ASP A 54 14.58 5.32 0.21
C ASP A 54 15.97 5.57 -0.40
N HIS A 55 16.73 6.51 0.16
CA HIS A 55 18.06 6.82 -0.36
C HIS A 55 19.10 5.78 0.05
N CYS A 56 19.07 5.35 1.32
CA CYS A 56 20.04 4.39 1.85
C CYS A 56 19.56 2.94 1.73
N SER A 57 18.28 2.72 1.44
CA SER A 57 17.63 1.40 1.35
C SER A 57 17.85 0.54 2.61
N ILE A 58 17.66 1.15 3.78
CA ILE A 58 17.79 0.48 5.07
C ILE A 58 16.58 0.71 5.96
N ASP A 59 16.27 -0.31 6.76
CA ASP A 59 15.37 -0.23 7.90
C ASP A 59 16.13 0.24 9.15
N PHE A 60 15.52 1.10 9.95
CA PHE A 60 16.12 1.56 11.21
C PHE A 60 15.07 2.00 12.23
N VAL A 61 15.47 2.02 13.51
CA VAL A 61 14.65 2.52 14.61
C VAL A 61 15.17 3.88 15.03
N ALA A 62 14.31 4.89 15.03
CA ALA A 62 14.69 6.25 15.42
C ALA A 62 13.62 6.93 16.28
N PRO A 63 14.00 7.91 17.11
CA PRO A 63 13.05 8.81 17.76
C PRO A 63 12.19 9.50 16.70
N SER A 64 10.91 9.69 17.00
CA SER A 64 9.94 10.23 16.05
C SER A 64 9.05 11.29 16.65
N TYR A 65 8.61 12.24 15.83
CA TYR A 65 7.52 13.15 16.18
C TYR A 65 6.32 12.92 15.29
N LYS A 66 5.13 13.04 15.89
CA LYS A 66 3.86 12.92 15.20
C LYS A 66 3.49 14.25 14.57
N THR A 67 3.11 14.24 13.31
CA THR A 67 2.44 15.34 12.63
C THR A 67 1.03 14.92 12.24
N TRP A 68 0.14 15.90 12.16
CA TRP A 68 -1.25 15.68 11.74
C TRP A 68 -1.65 16.80 10.78
N SER A 69 -2.07 16.44 9.57
CA SER A 69 -2.71 17.37 8.64
C SER A 69 -4.21 17.32 8.88
N ILE A 70 -4.80 18.44 9.32
CA ILE A 70 -6.26 18.55 9.52
C ILE A 70 -6.99 18.50 8.18
N ILE A 71 -6.41 19.10 7.13
CA ILE A 71 -7.06 19.25 5.82
C ILE A 71 -7.18 17.90 5.10
N HIS A 72 -6.16 17.05 5.21
CA HIS A 72 -6.12 15.75 4.52
C HIS A 72 -6.43 14.59 5.45
N GLU A 73 -6.65 14.85 6.75
CA GLU A 73 -6.80 13.82 7.79
C GLU A 73 -5.67 12.77 7.79
N VAL A 74 -4.49 13.17 7.31
CA VAL A 74 -3.30 12.30 7.25
C VAL A 74 -2.40 12.56 8.44
N GLY A 75 -2.15 11.50 9.20
CA GLY A 75 -1.14 11.48 10.25
C GLY A 75 0.15 10.81 9.78
N ALA A 76 1.30 11.37 10.15
CA ALA A 76 2.60 10.76 9.88
C ALA A 76 3.54 10.87 11.09
N TRP A 77 4.40 9.87 11.23
CA TRP A 77 5.59 9.98 12.06
C TRP A 77 6.74 10.46 11.20
N HIS A 78 7.51 11.42 11.70
CA HIS A 78 8.71 11.91 11.04
C HIS A 78 9.95 11.59 11.85
N SER A 79 11.04 11.32 11.14
CA SER A 79 12.37 11.15 11.73
C SER A 79 13.46 11.50 10.71
N PHE A 80 14.72 11.33 11.10
CA PHE A 80 15.88 11.53 10.24
C PHE A 80 16.64 10.23 10.07
N CYS A 81 17.07 9.96 8.83
CA CYS A 81 17.94 8.83 8.55
C CYS A 81 19.31 9.04 9.24
N PRO A 82 19.84 8.04 9.97
CA PRO A 82 21.13 8.17 10.63
C PRO A 82 22.33 8.23 9.68
N LEU A 83 22.16 7.83 8.41
CA LEU A 83 23.24 7.82 7.42
C LEU A 83 23.26 9.07 6.54
N CYS A 84 22.14 9.40 5.90
CA CYS A 84 22.07 10.51 4.95
C CYS A 84 21.48 11.80 5.54
N GLU A 85 21.02 11.77 6.80
CA GLU A 85 20.29 12.87 7.45
C GLU A 85 19.06 13.37 6.66
N GLY A 86 18.57 12.56 5.73
CA GLY A 86 17.34 12.80 5.00
C GLY A 86 16.14 12.63 5.91
N ILE A 87 15.07 13.40 5.66
CA ILE A 87 13.80 13.25 6.37
C ILE A 87 13.14 11.97 5.88
N VAL A 88 12.71 11.14 6.84
CA VAL A 88 11.91 9.95 6.57
C VAL A 88 10.55 10.12 7.22
N TYR A 89 9.55 9.50 6.60
CA TYR A 89 8.18 9.52 7.06
C TYR A 89 7.64 8.11 7.14
N ARG A 90 6.76 7.90 8.12
CA ARG A 90 5.95 6.69 8.26
C ARG A 90 4.51 7.11 8.42
N HIS A 91 3.68 6.77 7.44
CA HIS A 91 2.27 7.15 7.45
C HIS A 91 1.50 6.32 8.48
N ILE A 92 0.60 6.98 9.22
CA ILE A 92 -0.22 6.34 10.26
C ILE A 92 -1.53 5.85 9.65
N THR A 93 -2.19 6.71 8.87
CA THR A 93 -3.52 6.47 8.31
C THR A 93 -3.46 5.82 6.93
N ASP A 94 -2.46 6.17 6.12
CA ASP A 94 -2.34 5.68 4.74
C ASP A 94 -1.18 4.70 4.58
N LYS A 95 -1.49 3.40 4.67
CA LYS A 95 -0.50 2.33 4.49
C LYS A 95 -0.05 2.17 3.04
N ILE A 96 -0.86 2.59 2.07
CA ILE A 96 -0.60 2.36 0.64
C ILE A 96 0.59 3.19 0.19
N ILE A 97 0.76 4.39 0.74
CA ILE A 97 1.87 5.29 0.42
C ILE A 97 3.03 5.21 1.41
N ASP A 98 2.93 4.38 2.47
CA ASP A 98 3.97 4.26 3.50
C ASP A 98 5.23 3.55 2.96
N PRO A 99 6.38 4.23 2.84
CA PRO A 99 7.61 3.60 2.37
C PRO A 99 8.05 2.45 3.27
N TYR A 100 7.84 2.57 4.59
CA TYR A 100 8.15 1.49 5.51
C TYR A 100 7.30 0.28 5.20
N TYR A 101 5.98 0.45 5.05
CA TYR A 101 5.09 -0.67 4.73
C TYR A 101 5.43 -1.35 3.39
N ASN A 102 5.79 -0.60 2.36
CA ASN A 102 5.96 -1.16 1.02
C ASN A 102 7.37 -1.70 0.75
N LYS A 103 8.40 -1.03 1.27
CA LYS A 103 9.79 -1.25 0.86
C LYS A 103 10.68 -1.83 1.94
N SER A 104 10.24 -1.81 3.20
CA SER A 104 10.98 -2.42 4.31
C SER A 104 11.33 -3.87 4.01
N GLU A 105 12.61 -4.19 4.10
CA GLU A 105 13.10 -5.56 3.96
C GLU A 105 12.59 -6.41 5.12
N LYS A 106 12.58 -5.85 6.33
CA LYS A 106 12.03 -6.51 7.51
C LYS A 106 10.57 -6.92 7.31
N LEU A 107 9.71 -6.02 6.83
CA LEU A 107 8.31 -6.35 6.56
C LEU A 107 8.15 -7.33 5.41
N ARG A 108 9.00 -7.24 4.37
CA ARG A 108 9.00 -8.20 3.28
C ARG A 108 9.29 -9.63 3.77
N VAL A 109 10.29 -9.79 4.64
CA VAL A 109 10.62 -11.09 5.25
C VAL A 109 9.45 -11.59 6.11
N MET A 110 8.93 -10.75 7.01
CA MET A 110 7.80 -11.13 7.86
C MET A 110 6.55 -11.51 7.05
N ARG A 111 6.29 -10.83 5.92
CA ARG A 111 5.21 -11.21 5.00
C ARG A 111 5.48 -12.54 4.30
N GLY A 112 6.73 -12.82 3.92
CA GLY A 112 7.10 -14.10 3.33
C GLY A 112 6.95 -15.25 4.31
N GLU A 113 7.34 -15.05 5.57
CA GLU A 113 7.16 -16.04 6.65
C GLU A 113 5.67 -16.29 6.92
N ALA A 114 4.87 -15.22 7.03
CA ALA A 114 3.43 -15.31 7.25
C ALA A 114 2.64 -15.67 5.98
N TYR A 115 3.26 -15.71 4.80
CA TYR A 115 2.56 -15.94 3.54
C TYR A 115 1.83 -17.28 3.53
N LYS A 116 2.46 -18.31 4.11
CA LYS A 116 1.85 -19.64 4.24
C LYS A 116 0.55 -19.55 5.03
N ASP A 117 0.59 -18.92 6.20
CA ASP A 117 -0.56 -18.79 7.11
C ASP A 117 -1.68 -17.90 6.54
N LEU A 118 -1.34 -17.00 5.63
CA LEU A 118 -2.27 -16.08 4.99
C LEU A 118 -2.80 -16.59 3.65
N MET A 119 -2.34 -17.75 3.17
CA MET A 119 -2.86 -18.28 1.91
C MET A 119 -4.36 -18.53 2.04
N GLN A 120 -5.10 -18.11 1.02
CA GLN A 120 -6.54 -18.35 0.98
C GLN A 120 -6.85 -19.69 0.32
N PRO A 121 -7.97 -20.36 0.68
CA PRO A 121 -8.35 -21.64 0.09
C PRO A 121 -8.46 -21.69 -1.44
N GLY A 122 -8.62 -20.54 -2.11
CA GLY A 122 -8.65 -20.45 -3.57
C GLY A 122 -7.29 -20.24 -4.25
N GLU A 123 -6.21 -20.07 -3.48
CA GLU A 123 -4.88 -19.76 -4.02
C GLU A 123 -4.10 -21.03 -4.40
N TYR A 124 -3.32 -20.93 -5.47
CA TYR A 124 -2.47 -22.03 -5.95
C TYR A 124 -1.45 -22.43 -4.87
N GLY A 125 -1.42 -23.73 -4.53
CA GLY A 125 -0.54 -24.27 -3.50
C GLY A 125 -1.20 -24.42 -2.11
N TYR A 126 -2.38 -23.83 -1.88
CA TYR A 126 -3.12 -24.02 -0.62
C TYR A 126 -3.47 -25.51 -0.41
N GLN A 127 -4.03 -26.16 -1.43
CA GLN A 127 -4.37 -27.59 -1.39
C GLN A 127 -3.16 -28.47 -1.06
N THR A 128 -2.00 -28.19 -1.68
CA THR A 128 -0.77 -28.95 -1.47
C THR A 128 -0.23 -28.78 -0.06
N MET A 129 -0.36 -27.58 0.53
CA MET A 129 0.20 -27.26 1.83
C MET A 129 -0.69 -27.69 3.01
N TYR A 130 -2.01 -27.66 2.82
CA TYR A 130 -2.97 -27.87 3.91
C TYR A 130 -3.70 -29.23 3.90
N GLY A 131 -3.65 -30.02 2.82
CA GLY A 131 -4.12 -31.42 2.82
C GLY A 131 -5.56 -31.61 3.34
N GLU A 132 -5.75 -32.46 4.36
CA GLU A 132 -7.07 -32.79 4.95
C GLU A 132 -7.90 -31.56 5.39
N PRO A 133 -7.33 -30.55 6.10
CA PRO A 133 -8.01 -29.28 6.36
C PRO A 133 -8.64 -28.60 5.13
N PHE A 134 -7.99 -28.68 3.97
CA PHE A 134 -8.54 -28.12 2.73
C PHE A 134 -9.76 -28.91 2.25
N GLU A 135 -9.73 -30.23 2.30
CA GLU A 135 -10.86 -31.08 1.90
C GLU A 135 -12.10 -30.79 2.74
N HIS A 136 -11.93 -30.64 4.06
CA HIS A 136 -13.01 -30.26 4.97
C HIS A 136 -13.59 -28.88 4.66
N TYR A 137 -12.73 -27.89 4.38
CA TYR A 137 -13.16 -26.56 3.98
C TYR A 137 -13.93 -26.60 2.65
N TYR A 138 -13.37 -27.28 1.65
CA TYR A 138 -13.93 -27.34 0.30
C TYR A 138 -15.29 -28.05 0.29
N LYS A 139 -15.45 -29.14 1.06
CA LYS A 139 -16.73 -29.81 1.24
C LYS A 139 -17.80 -28.87 1.81
N ARG A 140 -17.48 -28.13 2.88
CA ARG A 140 -18.40 -27.14 3.47
C ARG A 140 -18.75 -26.01 2.50
N PHE A 141 -17.78 -25.60 1.68
CA PHE A 141 -17.99 -24.59 0.65
C PHE A 141 -18.93 -25.09 -0.45
N GLN A 142 -18.78 -26.34 -0.91
CA GLN A 142 -19.70 -26.95 -1.88
C GLN A 142 -21.12 -27.05 -1.32
N GLU A 143 -21.26 -27.57 -0.09
CA GLU A 143 -22.55 -27.68 0.60
C GLU A 143 -23.24 -26.30 0.74
N SER A 144 -22.48 -25.25 1.12
CA SER A 144 -23.06 -23.91 1.24
C SER A 144 -23.44 -23.31 -0.11
N HIS A 145 -22.66 -23.56 -1.15
CA HIS A 145 -22.92 -23.08 -2.50
C HIS A 145 -24.13 -23.77 -3.13
N GLU A 146 -24.28 -25.09 -2.95
CA GLU A 146 -25.46 -25.86 -3.37
C GLU A 146 -26.72 -25.34 -2.67
N LEU A 147 -26.68 -25.16 -1.34
CA LEU A 147 -27.79 -24.59 -0.57
C LEU A 147 -28.19 -23.19 -1.07
N LEU A 148 -27.19 -22.35 -1.38
CA LEU A 148 -27.42 -21.01 -1.93
C LEU A 148 -28.07 -21.09 -3.32
N HIS A 149 -27.58 -22.00 -4.16
CA HIS A 149 -28.11 -22.23 -5.50
C HIS A 149 -29.56 -22.73 -5.44
N ASP A 150 -29.88 -23.70 -4.60
CA ASP A 150 -31.25 -24.21 -4.40
C ASP A 150 -32.19 -23.11 -3.89
N LYS A 151 -31.70 -22.26 -2.99
CA LYS A 151 -32.43 -21.09 -2.51
C LYS A 151 -32.73 -20.11 -3.64
N TYR A 152 -31.78 -19.83 -4.53
CA TYR A 152 -32.03 -18.93 -5.66
C TYR A 152 -32.88 -19.58 -6.77
N ALA A 153 -32.73 -20.88 -7.01
CA ALA A 153 -33.55 -21.64 -7.94
C ALA A 153 -35.02 -21.68 -7.49
N SER A 154 -35.29 -21.90 -6.19
CA SER A 154 -36.65 -21.84 -5.64
C SER A 154 -37.28 -20.46 -5.71
N MET A 155 -36.47 -19.40 -5.78
CA MET A 155 -36.93 -18.02 -6.01
C MET A 155 -37.10 -17.66 -7.50
N GLY A 156 -36.78 -18.57 -8.42
CA GLY A 156 -36.85 -18.32 -9.87
C GLY A 156 -35.83 -17.29 -10.38
N LEU A 157 -34.79 -17.00 -9.61
CA LEU A 157 -33.78 -15.98 -9.91
C LEU A 157 -32.60 -16.52 -10.73
N ILE A 158 -32.41 -17.85 -10.76
CA ILE A 158 -31.35 -18.53 -11.51
C ILE A 158 -32.01 -19.65 -12.34
N GLY A 159 -31.54 -19.83 -13.58
CA GLY A 159 -31.99 -20.95 -14.43
C GLY A 159 -31.70 -22.30 -13.78
N LYS A 160 -32.50 -23.32 -14.12
CA LYS A 160 -32.46 -24.67 -13.52
C LYS A 160 -31.02 -25.21 -13.36
N THR A 161 -30.76 -25.89 -12.25
CA THR A 161 -29.46 -26.53 -11.94
C THR A 161 -29.04 -27.49 -13.06
N MET A 162 -27.74 -27.77 -13.20
CA MET A 162 -27.24 -28.80 -14.14
C MET A 162 -27.86 -30.18 -13.88
N ALA A 163 -28.12 -30.53 -12.62
CA ALA A 163 -28.80 -31.77 -12.25
C ALA A 163 -30.26 -31.81 -12.72
N GLN A 164 -31.02 -30.72 -12.57
CA GLN A 164 -32.40 -30.62 -13.05
C GLN A 164 -32.50 -30.65 -14.57
N LYS A 165 -31.49 -30.15 -15.29
CA LYS A 165 -31.43 -30.27 -16.75
C LYS A 165 -31.25 -31.72 -17.19
N ASN A 166 -30.33 -32.45 -16.55
CA ASN A 166 -30.08 -33.85 -16.88
C ASN A 166 -31.32 -34.72 -16.58
N GLU A 167 -32.01 -34.53 -15.45
CA GLU A 167 -33.25 -35.26 -15.17
C GLU A 167 -34.37 -34.95 -16.17
N GLU A 168 -34.50 -33.70 -16.61
CA GLU A 168 -35.49 -33.33 -17.63
C GLU A 168 -35.16 -33.90 -19.02
N ASP A 169 -33.88 -33.94 -19.37
CA ASP A 169 -33.41 -34.56 -20.61
C ASP A 169 -33.63 -36.09 -20.58
N ASP A 170 -33.33 -36.76 -19.46
CA ASP A 170 -33.56 -38.19 -19.26
C ASP A 170 -35.07 -38.56 -19.31
N ILE A 171 -35.93 -37.73 -18.69
CA ILE A 171 -37.40 -37.93 -18.73
C ILE A 171 -37.93 -37.72 -20.16
N LYS A 172 -37.36 -36.78 -20.90
CA LYS A 172 -37.77 -36.48 -22.28
C LYS A 172 -37.35 -37.60 -23.24
N GLU A 173 -36.16 -38.16 -23.08
CA GLU A 173 -35.70 -39.31 -23.86
C GLU A 173 -36.60 -40.55 -23.62
N MET A 174 -37.06 -40.78 -22.38
CA MET A 174 -38.02 -41.85 -22.07
C MET A 174 -39.45 -41.65 -22.61
N LEU A 175 -39.84 -40.41 -22.92
CA LEU A 175 -41.18 -40.09 -23.44
C LEU A 175 -41.23 -40.05 -24.98
N ASP A 176 -40.07 -39.93 -25.62
CA ASP A 176 -39.92 -39.86 -27.07
C ASP A 176 -39.61 -41.26 -27.70
N GLU A 177 -39.48 -42.33 -26.90
CA GLU A 177 -39.48 -43.75 -27.32
C GLU A 177 -40.88 -44.39 -27.35
#